data_AF-W4K4B6-F1
#
_entry.id   AF-W4K4B6-F1
#
_cell.length_a   1.000
_cell.length_b   1.000
_cell.length_c   1.000
_cell.angle_alpha   90.00
_cell.angle_beta   90.00
_cell.angle_gamma   90.00
#
_symmetry.space_group_name_H-M   'P 1'
#
loop_
_entity.id
_entity.type
_entity.pdbx_description
1 polymer ?
#
loop_
_entity_poly.entity_id
_entity_poly.type
_entity_poly.pdbx_seq_one_letter_code
_entity_poly.pdbx_strand_id
1 'polypeptide(L)'
;LGAGGYGFVMTAHHRLQDCEVAVKFIIKSKVPEHAWMEDKHGNRVPTEALLLGLLDHQNIVGCIDLFEDPLYFYLSQQSMCSVDDLLSVSCSSPSLLSPALPPRPHFIRRPSHDLFECIEQSQHKRLTEVQARYIFAQVVDVVHYLDSQGVTHCDIKDENILVDARLRVKLVDFGSAVVVDPALPRPFYTLFFGTTAYAASEVLLKKPYQAPPAEIWTLGVLLSYLLTGASPFPTEQDAVKGCVVLSEAAGACVSMAARALMLRCLNPDPEARADIKEVRDHVWLR
;
A
#
# COMPACT_ATOMS: atom_id res chain seq x y z
N LEU A 1 -8.01 -10.51 7.94
CA LEU A 1 -7.81 -9.49 6.89
C LEU A 1 -6.75 -9.95 5.89
N GLY A 2 -5.62 -10.50 6.35
CA GLY A 2 -4.64 -11.13 5.47
C GLY A 2 -3.50 -11.79 6.23
N ALA A 3 -2.60 -12.47 5.53
CA ALA A 3 -1.35 -13.01 6.06
C ALA A 3 -0.21 -12.62 5.11
N GLY A 4 0.90 -12.14 5.67
CA GLY A 4 2.09 -11.68 4.93
C GLY A 4 3.36 -12.40 5.39
N GLY A 5 4.50 -12.02 4.83
CA GLY A 5 5.79 -12.69 5.08
C GLY A 5 6.22 -12.68 6.56
N TYR A 6 5.85 -11.64 7.30
CA TYR A 6 6.33 -11.40 8.67
C TYR A 6 5.25 -11.58 9.74
N GLY A 7 4.02 -11.90 9.35
CA GLY A 7 2.89 -11.80 10.27
C GLY A 7 1.53 -12.02 9.64
N PHE A 8 0.49 -11.68 10.40
CA PHE A 8 -0.89 -11.74 9.94
C PHE A 8 -1.73 -10.63 10.57
N VAL A 9 -2.84 -10.27 9.91
CA VAL A 9 -3.71 -9.16 10.32
C VAL A 9 -5.10 -9.67 10.65
N MET A 10 -5.59 -9.29 11.83
CA MET A 10 -6.93 -9.60 12.32
C MET A 10 -7.72 -8.34 12.64
N THR A 11 -9.05 -8.43 12.56
CA THR A 11 -9.94 -7.44 13.18
C THR A 11 -10.06 -7.71 14.68
N ALA A 12 -10.04 -6.66 15.50
CA ALA A 12 -10.30 -6.70 16.93
C ALA A 12 -11.22 -5.54 17.34
N HIS A 13 -11.74 -5.58 18.57
CA HIS A 13 -12.58 -4.52 19.13
C HIS A 13 -11.84 -3.79 20.25
N HIS A 14 -11.63 -2.49 20.09
CA HIS A 14 -10.96 -1.66 21.08
C HIS A 14 -11.91 -1.32 22.23
N ARG A 15 -11.77 -2.01 23.37
CA ARG A 15 -12.72 -1.97 24.49
C ARG A 15 -13.00 -0.59 25.09
N LEU A 16 -12.02 0.32 25.12
CA LEU A 16 -12.20 1.64 25.73
C LEU A 16 -12.81 2.69 24.79
N GLN A 17 -12.51 2.59 23.50
CA GLN A 17 -12.97 3.51 22.46
C GLN A 17 -14.22 2.98 21.75
N ASP A 18 -14.61 1.73 22.04
CA ASP A 18 -15.74 1.01 21.47
C ASP A 18 -15.76 1.00 19.93
N CYS A 19 -14.59 0.78 19.33
CA CYS A 19 -14.42 0.81 17.88
C CYS A 19 -13.70 -0.44 17.35
N GLU A 20 -13.95 -0.79 16.09
CA GLU A 20 -13.22 -1.86 15.40
C GLU A 20 -11.81 -1.37 15.01
N VAL A 21 -10.81 -2.22 15.21
CA VAL A 21 -9.41 -1.97 14.87
C VAL A 21 -8.83 -3.13 14.09
N ALA A 22 -7.82 -2.86 13.27
CA ALA A 22 -6.97 -3.90 12.72
C ALA A 22 -5.78 -4.13 13.65
N VAL A 23 -5.41 -5.39 13.90
CA VAL A 23 -4.22 -5.74 14.67
C VAL A 23 -3.30 -6.59 13.80
N LYS A 24 -2.12 -6.05 13.50
CA LYS A 24 -1.05 -6.75 12.79
C LYS A 24 -0.14 -7.42 13.82
N PHE A 25 -0.10 -8.74 13.77
CA PHE A 25 0.76 -9.60 14.57
C PHE A 25 2.08 -9.76 13.82
N ILE A 26 3.12 -9.09 14.28
CA ILE A 26 4.46 -9.10 13.65
C ILE A 26 5.33 -10.08 14.43
N ILE A 27 5.79 -11.15 13.78
CA ILE A 27 6.62 -12.17 14.41
C ILE A 27 8.06 -11.66 14.50
N LYS A 28 8.57 -11.44 15.71
CA LYS A 28 9.90 -10.83 15.95
C LYS A 28 11.03 -11.56 15.22
N SER A 29 11.00 -12.90 15.21
CA SER A 29 12.04 -13.72 14.55
C SER A 29 12.00 -13.70 13.02
N LYS A 30 10.95 -13.15 12.41
CA LYS A 30 10.81 -13.04 10.95
C LYS A 30 11.10 -11.66 10.40
N VAL A 31 11.15 -10.62 11.24
CA VAL A 31 11.43 -9.26 10.78
C VAL A 31 12.86 -9.19 10.24
N PRO A 32 13.06 -8.84 8.96
CA PRO A 32 14.39 -8.81 8.37
C PRO A 32 15.21 -7.65 8.95
N GLU A 33 16.54 -7.78 8.93
CA GLU A 33 17.43 -6.83 9.62
C GLU A 33 17.23 -5.37 9.18
N HIS A 34 16.94 -5.13 7.90
CA HIS A 34 16.68 -3.80 7.36
C HIS A 34 15.34 -3.18 7.77
N ALA A 35 14.40 -3.99 8.29
CA ALA A 35 13.07 -3.53 8.69
C ALA A 35 13.00 -3.24 10.20
N TRP A 36 14.15 -3.10 10.87
CA TRP A 36 14.25 -2.66 12.25
C TRP A 36 14.75 -1.22 12.34
N MET A 37 14.18 -0.47 13.28
CA MET A 37 14.65 0.86 13.66
C MET A 37 14.78 0.95 15.19
N GLU A 38 15.50 1.97 15.66
CA GLU A 38 15.58 2.31 17.08
C GLU A 38 14.57 3.41 17.42
N ASP A 39 13.80 3.22 18.48
CA ASP A 39 12.96 4.27 19.04
C ASP A 39 13.81 5.32 19.80
N LYS A 40 13.17 6.36 20.32
CA LYS A 40 13.83 7.42 21.11
C LYS A 40 14.51 6.92 22.40
N HIS A 41 14.27 5.69 22.82
CA HIS A 41 14.86 5.06 24.00
C HIS A 41 15.91 4.01 23.63
N GLY A 42 16.22 3.81 22.34
CA GLY A 42 17.16 2.81 21.84
C GLY A 42 16.58 1.39 21.74
N ASN A 43 15.26 1.22 21.83
CA ASN A 43 14.63 -0.08 21.66
C ASN A 43 14.46 -0.40 20.17
N ARG A 44 14.77 -1.65 19.79
CA ARG A 44 14.51 -2.13 18.44
C ARG A 44 13.01 -2.34 18.23
N VAL A 45 12.44 -1.59 17.31
CA VAL A 45 11.03 -1.68 16.90
C VAL A 45 10.94 -1.90 15.39
N PRO A 46 9.88 -2.55 14.89
CA PRO A 46 9.64 -2.64 13.46
C PRO A 46 9.50 -1.26 12.82
N THR A 47 10.09 -1.07 11.64
CA THR A 47 10.07 0.19 10.88
C THR A 47 8.66 0.71 10.69
N GLU A 48 7.72 -0.16 10.32
CA GLU A 48 6.30 0.18 10.16
C GLU A 48 5.68 0.74 11.45
N ALA A 49 5.97 0.12 12.60
CA ALA A 49 5.40 0.57 13.86
C ALA A 49 5.91 1.96 14.26
N LEU A 50 7.19 2.24 14.01
CA LEU A 50 7.77 3.55 14.27
C LEU A 50 7.23 4.60 13.30
N LEU A 51 7.22 4.32 12.00
CA LEU A 51 6.73 5.26 10.98
C LEU A 51 5.27 5.63 11.19
N LEU A 52 4.39 4.66 11.46
CA LEU A 52 2.97 4.95 11.69
C LEU A 52 2.71 5.72 13.00
N GLY A 53 3.68 5.78 13.91
CA GLY A 53 3.64 6.66 15.08
C GLY A 53 4.15 8.08 14.82
N LEU A 54 4.85 8.31 13.70
CA LEU A 54 5.47 9.59 13.35
C LEU A 54 4.75 10.31 12.20
N LEU A 55 4.14 9.55 11.28
CA LEU A 55 3.46 10.08 10.11
C LEU A 55 2.03 10.51 10.45
N ASP A 56 1.65 11.70 10.01
CA ASP A 56 0.31 12.27 10.17
C ASP A 56 -0.23 12.71 8.81
N HIS A 57 -1.09 11.86 8.23
CA HIS A 57 -1.73 12.11 6.95
C HIS A 57 -3.09 11.40 6.88
N GLN A 58 -4.11 12.09 6.38
CA GLN A 58 -5.48 11.56 6.34
C GLN A 58 -5.60 10.22 5.57
N ASN A 59 -4.76 10.04 4.54
CA ASN A 59 -4.71 8.88 3.67
C ASN A 59 -3.61 7.87 4.04
N ILE A 60 -3.02 7.97 5.24
CA ILE A 60 -2.20 6.90 5.83
C ILE A 60 -3.02 6.24 6.96
N VAL A 61 -2.82 4.95 7.19
CA VAL A 61 -3.44 4.27 8.33
C VAL A 61 -2.84 4.76 9.64
N GLY A 62 -3.68 5.15 10.60
CA GLY A 62 -3.19 5.57 11.91
C GLY A 62 -2.77 4.39 12.78
N CYS A 63 -1.65 4.52 13.49
CA CYS A 63 -1.31 3.66 14.62
C CYS A 63 -2.10 4.12 15.86
N ILE A 64 -2.75 3.19 16.55
CA ILE A 64 -3.47 3.45 17.81
C ILE A 64 -2.56 3.09 18.98
N ASP A 65 -2.05 1.85 18.99
CA ASP A 65 -1.20 1.32 20.06
C ASP A 65 -0.20 0.31 19.50
N LEU A 66 0.92 0.16 20.20
CA LEU A 66 1.90 -0.90 19.98
C LEU A 66 2.11 -1.68 21.29
N PHE A 67 1.84 -2.98 21.25
CA PHE A 67 2.14 -3.90 22.34
C PHE A 67 3.21 -4.90 21.92
N GLU A 68 3.85 -5.55 22.88
CA GLU A 68 4.80 -6.62 22.61
C GLU A 68 4.75 -7.73 23.66
N ASP A 69 5.14 -8.93 23.22
CA ASP A 69 5.49 -10.06 24.08
C ASP A 69 6.82 -10.67 23.59
N PRO A 70 7.31 -11.79 24.14
CA PRO A 70 8.56 -12.41 23.67
C PRO A 70 8.56 -12.87 22.21
N LEU A 71 7.40 -13.07 21.57
CA LEU A 71 7.26 -13.63 20.22
C LEU A 71 6.78 -12.61 19.18
N TYR A 72 5.93 -11.67 19.58
CA TYR A 72 5.20 -10.78 18.69
C TYR A 72 5.34 -9.31 19.09
N PHE A 73 5.27 -8.44 18.09
CA PHE A 73 4.66 -7.12 18.25
C PHE A 73 3.20 -7.19 17.81
N TYR A 74 2.34 -6.43 18.50
CA TYR A 74 0.93 -6.26 18.17
C TYR A 74 0.71 -4.78 17.83
N LEU A 75 0.67 -4.51 16.54
CA LEU A 75 0.44 -3.16 16.02
C LEU A 75 -1.07 -2.97 15.82
N SER A 76 -1.70 -2.17 16.67
CA SER A 76 -3.12 -1.81 16.57
C SER A 76 -3.28 -0.58 15.68
N GLN A 77 -4.13 -0.69 14.68
CA GLN A 77 -4.29 0.28 13.60
C GLN A 77 -5.77 0.65 13.44
N GLN A 78 -6.02 1.87 12.99
CA GLN A 78 -7.36 2.33 12.65
C GLN A 78 -7.97 1.41 11.58
N SER A 79 -9.17 0.88 11.84
CA SER A 79 -9.95 0.20 10.80
C SER A 79 -10.52 1.23 9.83
N MET A 80 -10.59 0.87 8.56
CA MET A 80 -11.26 1.71 7.55
C MET A 80 -12.77 1.50 7.54
N CYS A 81 -13.28 0.44 8.21
CA CYS A 81 -14.70 0.12 8.25
C CYS A 81 -15.51 1.32 8.76
N SER A 82 -16.40 1.84 7.90
CA SER A 82 -17.42 2.79 8.32
C SER A 82 -18.44 2.07 9.19
N VAL A 83 -19.05 2.79 10.13
CA VAL A 83 -20.22 2.31 10.91
C VAL A 83 -21.35 1.83 9.98
N ASP A 84 -21.40 2.31 8.72
CA ASP A 84 -22.38 1.87 7.72
C ASP A 84 -22.20 0.41 7.27
N ASP A 85 -20.98 -0.14 7.29
CA ASP A 85 -20.74 -1.55 6.91
C ASP A 85 -21.28 -2.53 7.98
N LEU A 86 -21.44 -2.07 9.23
CA LEU A 86 -21.98 -2.87 10.34
C LEU A 86 -23.48 -3.17 10.18
N LEU A 87 -24.22 -2.38 9.40
CA LEU A 87 -25.65 -2.60 9.17
C LEU A 87 -25.93 -3.78 8.22
N SER A 88 -24.90 -4.36 7.61
CA SER A 88 -25.02 -5.52 6.71
C SER A 88 -24.90 -6.88 7.42
N VAL A 89 -24.56 -6.92 8.73
CA VAL A 89 -24.40 -8.17 9.47
C VAL A 89 -25.51 -8.30 10.51
N SER A 90 -26.63 -8.89 10.11
CA SER A 90 -27.67 -9.33 11.03
C SER A 90 -27.11 -10.39 11.99
N CYS A 91 -26.94 -10.03 13.26
CA CYS A 91 -26.53 -10.96 14.30
C CYS A 91 -27.64 -11.96 14.61
N SER A 92 -27.44 -13.23 14.25
CA SER A 92 -28.20 -14.35 14.80
C SER A 92 -27.70 -14.60 16.23
N SER A 93 -28.57 -14.43 17.21
CA SER A 93 -28.31 -14.65 18.64
C SER A 93 -27.92 -16.11 18.94
N PRO A 94 -26.89 -16.39 19.77
CA PRO A 94 -26.55 -17.75 20.14
C PRO A 94 -27.32 -18.20 21.40
N SER A 95 -27.96 -19.36 21.30
CA SER A 95 -28.50 -20.11 22.43
C SER A 95 -27.39 -20.73 23.28
N LEU A 96 -27.48 -20.54 24.59
CA LEU A 96 -26.59 -21.11 25.61
C LEU A 96 -26.67 -22.64 25.66
N LEU A 97 -25.53 -23.35 25.66
CA LEU A 97 -25.25 -24.50 26.53
C LEU A 97 -23.83 -25.10 26.38
N SER A 98 -23.21 -25.31 27.55
CA SER A 98 -22.14 -26.25 27.95
C SER A 98 -20.64 -25.97 27.62
N PRO A 99 -19.72 -26.27 28.57
CA PRO A 99 -18.32 -25.87 28.49
C PRO A 99 -17.45 -26.98 27.88
N ALA A 100 -17.09 -26.82 26.61
CA ALA A 100 -15.95 -27.50 26.00
C ALA A 100 -14.80 -26.48 25.87
N LEU A 101 -13.56 -26.97 25.77
CA LEU A 101 -12.35 -26.15 25.52
C LEU A 101 -12.64 -25.03 24.50
N PRO A 102 -12.04 -23.83 24.67
CA PRO A 102 -12.27 -22.75 23.72
C PRO A 102 -11.95 -23.30 22.32
N PRO A 103 -12.92 -23.31 21.39
CA PRO A 103 -12.64 -23.73 20.03
C PRO A 103 -11.51 -22.83 19.52
N ARG A 104 -10.56 -23.41 18.76
CA ARG A 104 -9.62 -22.59 17.99
C ARG A 104 -10.46 -21.55 17.26
N PRO A 105 -10.18 -20.24 17.42
CA PRO A 105 -11.03 -19.22 16.82
C PRO A 105 -11.20 -19.54 15.34
N HIS A 106 -12.44 -19.80 14.93
CA HIS A 106 -12.77 -20.00 13.54
C HIS A 106 -12.56 -18.66 12.84
N PHE A 107 -11.43 -18.54 12.14
CA PHE A 107 -11.07 -17.34 11.42
C PHE A 107 -11.96 -17.22 10.18
N ILE A 108 -13.03 -16.42 10.27
CA ILE A 108 -13.85 -16.07 9.12
C ILE A 108 -13.08 -15.01 8.31
N ARG A 109 -12.71 -15.33 7.07
CA ARG A 109 -12.15 -14.35 6.14
C ARG A 109 -13.22 -13.32 5.80
N ARG A 110 -12.97 -12.05 6.14
CA ARG A 110 -13.72 -10.89 5.64
C ARG A 110 -13.04 -10.33 4.39
N PRO A 111 -13.76 -9.61 3.51
CA PRO A 111 -13.15 -8.82 2.44
C PRO A 111 -12.06 -7.93 3.04
N SER A 112 -10.92 -7.82 2.36
CA SER A 112 -9.83 -6.95 2.81
C SER A 112 -10.12 -5.47 2.58
N HIS A 113 -11.10 -5.17 1.71
CA HIS A 113 -11.39 -3.81 1.24
C HIS A 113 -10.15 -3.12 0.65
N ASP A 114 -9.22 -3.91 0.11
CA ASP A 114 -8.09 -3.38 -0.65
C ASP A 114 -8.50 -3.05 -2.08
N LEU A 115 -7.64 -2.25 -2.73
CA LEU A 115 -7.90 -1.74 -4.07
C LEU A 115 -7.83 -2.86 -5.12
N PHE A 116 -7.09 -3.93 -4.85
CA PHE A 116 -7.08 -5.12 -5.70
C PHE A 116 -8.46 -5.79 -5.75
N GLU A 117 -9.06 -6.09 -4.60
CA GLU A 117 -10.42 -6.65 -4.51
C GLU A 117 -11.45 -5.69 -5.15
N CYS A 118 -11.30 -4.37 -4.94
CA CYS A 118 -12.15 -3.35 -5.55
C CYS A 118 -12.10 -3.37 -7.09
N ILE A 119 -10.90 -3.46 -7.67
CA ILE A 119 -10.70 -3.57 -9.12
C ILE A 119 -11.30 -4.88 -9.62
N GLU A 120 -10.97 -6.02 -9.02
CA GLU A 120 -11.41 -7.35 -9.46
C GLU A 120 -12.93 -7.56 -9.38
N GLN A 121 -13.60 -6.93 -8.41
CA GLN A 121 -15.05 -7.01 -8.25
C GLN A 121 -15.82 -6.03 -9.16
N SER A 122 -15.14 -5.08 -9.80
CA SER A 122 -15.77 -4.18 -10.75
C SER A 122 -16.20 -4.91 -12.03
N GLN A 123 -17.26 -4.43 -12.68
CA GLN A 123 -17.85 -5.07 -13.88
C GLN A 123 -16.84 -5.36 -15.00
N HIS A 124 -15.83 -4.51 -15.14
CA HIS A 124 -14.82 -4.60 -16.20
C HIS A 124 -13.41 -4.92 -15.68
N LYS A 125 -13.29 -5.31 -14.40
CA LYS A 125 -12.00 -5.53 -13.72
C LYS A 125 -11.05 -4.33 -13.81
N ARG A 126 -11.61 -3.12 -13.78
CA ARG A 126 -10.93 -1.83 -13.87
C ARG A 126 -11.86 -0.73 -13.38
N LEU A 127 -11.29 0.41 -13.05
CA LEU A 127 -12.06 1.59 -12.66
C LEU A 127 -12.36 2.47 -13.87
N THR A 128 -13.43 3.28 -13.76
CA THR A 128 -13.60 4.40 -14.69
C THR A 128 -12.47 5.40 -14.49
N GLU A 129 -12.12 6.15 -15.54
CA GLU A 129 -11.03 7.12 -15.44
C GLU A 129 -11.26 8.19 -14.35
N VAL A 130 -12.53 8.55 -14.09
CA VAL A 130 -12.90 9.47 -13.01
C VAL A 130 -12.60 8.87 -11.63
N GLN A 131 -12.97 7.60 -11.40
CA GLN A 131 -12.67 6.90 -10.16
C GLN A 131 -11.16 6.68 -9.99
N ALA A 132 -10.48 6.25 -11.05
CA ALA A 132 -9.03 6.07 -11.07
C ALA A 132 -8.30 7.38 -10.74
N ARG A 133 -8.70 8.50 -11.34
CA ARG A 133 -8.15 9.83 -11.05
C ARG A 133 -8.33 10.21 -9.58
N TYR A 134 -9.53 10.03 -9.04
CA TYR A 134 -9.84 10.37 -7.65
C TYR A 134 -9.02 9.56 -6.63
N ILE A 135 -8.85 8.26 -6.88
CA ILE A 135 -8.03 7.37 -6.05
C ILE A 135 -6.55 7.71 -6.20
N PHE A 136 -6.07 7.81 -7.45
CA PHE A 136 -4.66 8.08 -7.76
C PHE A 136 -4.20 9.43 -7.21
N ALA A 137 -5.05 10.47 -7.24
CA ALA A 137 -4.76 11.76 -6.65
C ALA A 137 -4.45 11.66 -5.14
N GLN A 138 -5.22 10.86 -4.39
CA GLN A 138 -4.98 10.65 -2.96
C GLN A 138 -3.69 9.86 -2.71
N VAL A 139 -3.38 8.86 -3.54
CA VAL A 139 -2.12 8.11 -3.44
C VAL A 139 -0.92 9.02 -3.73
N VAL A 140 -0.99 9.84 -4.77
CA VAL A 140 0.05 10.83 -5.12
C VAL A 140 0.24 11.85 -4.00
N ASP A 141 -0.83 12.29 -3.35
CA ASP A 141 -0.76 13.20 -2.19
C ASP A 141 -0.01 12.56 -1.01
N VAL A 142 -0.28 11.28 -0.71
CA VAL A 142 0.48 10.50 0.28
C VAL A 142 1.95 10.41 -0.08
N VAL A 143 2.29 10.04 -1.32
CA VAL A 143 3.69 9.89 -1.76
C VAL A 143 4.42 11.23 -1.72
N HIS A 144 3.76 12.31 -2.11
CA HIS A 144 4.31 13.65 -2.00
C HIS A 144 4.59 14.04 -0.53
N TYR A 145 3.67 13.70 0.38
CA TYR A 145 3.88 13.89 1.81
C TYR A 145 5.07 13.06 2.32
N LEU A 146 5.14 11.77 1.99
CA LEU A 146 6.25 10.89 2.41
C LEU A 146 7.61 11.39 1.93
N ASP A 147 7.71 11.79 0.66
CA ASP A 147 8.95 12.34 0.09
C ASP A 147 9.42 13.58 0.88
N SER A 148 8.49 14.45 1.30
CA SER A 148 8.79 15.62 2.14
C SER A 148 9.30 15.27 3.54
N GLN A 149 8.94 14.08 4.05
CA GLN A 149 9.42 13.54 5.33
C GLN A 149 10.71 12.71 5.18
N GLY A 150 11.22 12.56 3.95
CA GLY A 150 12.36 11.69 3.67
C GLY A 150 12.04 10.20 3.77
N VAL A 151 10.78 9.83 3.59
CA VAL A 151 10.30 8.46 3.58
C VAL A 151 9.96 8.04 2.16
N THR A 152 10.31 6.81 1.78
CA THR A 152 9.83 6.16 0.55
C THR A 152 9.21 4.83 0.96
N HIS A 153 7.98 4.54 0.51
CA HIS A 153 7.22 3.38 0.95
C HIS A 153 7.75 2.06 0.38
N CYS A 154 8.26 2.08 -0.86
CA CYS A 154 8.93 0.97 -1.56
C CYS A 154 8.08 -0.27 -1.89
N ASP A 155 6.85 -0.39 -1.38
CA ASP A 155 5.91 -1.46 -1.74
C ASP A 155 4.49 -0.93 -1.99
N ILE A 156 4.36 0.18 -2.74
CA ILE A 156 3.04 0.67 -3.16
C ILE A 156 2.46 -0.29 -4.19
N LYS A 157 1.27 -0.81 -3.91
CA LYS A 157 0.50 -1.67 -4.79
C LYS A 157 -0.98 -1.63 -4.39
N ASP A 158 -1.83 -2.09 -5.29
CA ASP A 158 -3.26 -2.21 -5.07
C ASP A 158 -3.64 -3.03 -3.82
N GLU A 159 -2.86 -4.06 -3.46
CA GLU A 159 -3.06 -4.81 -2.20
C GLU A 159 -2.76 -4.01 -0.93
N ASN A 160 -1.89 -3.00 -1.01
CA ASN A 160 -1.46 -2.17 0.14
C ASN A 160 -2.23 -0.84 0.22
N ILE A 161 -3.31 -0.70 -0.54
CA ILE A 161 -4.17 0.48 -0.52
C ILE A 161 -5.58 0.04 -0.14
N LEU A 162 -6.02 0.40 1.06
CA LEU A 162 -7.40 0.21 1.47
C LEU A 162 -8.29 1.26 0.79
N VAL A 163 -9.53 0.90 0.47
CA VAL A 163 -10.51 1.77 -0.18
C VAL A 163 -11.91 1.56 0.40
N ASP A 164 -12.60 2.66 0.74
CA ASP A 164 -13.97 2.60 1.23
C ASP A 164 -15.02 2.78 0.11
N ALA A 165 -16.31 2.65 0.47
CA ALA A 165 -17.43 2.83 -0.47
C ALA A 165 -17.50 4.23 -1.11
N ARG A 166 -16.79 5.22 -0.56
CA ARG A 166 -16.68 6.59 -1.07
C ARG A 166 -15.38 6.81 -1.85
N LEU A 167 -14.63 5.75 -2.14
CA LEU A 167 -13.33 5.75 -2.82
C LEU A 167 -12.25 6.55 -2.10
N ARG A 168 -12.39 6.75 -0.79
CA ARG A 168 -11.32 7.32 0.04
C ARG A 168 -10.31 6.23 0.32
N VAL A 169 -9.02 6.57 0.24
CA VAL A 169 -7.95 5.58 0.39
C VAL A 169 -7.17 5.71 1.70
N LYS A 170 -6.61 4.60 2.17
CA LYS A 170 -5.56 4.58 3.19
C LYS A 170 -4.42 3.67 2.75
N LEU A 171 -3.21 4.21 2.68
CA LEU A 171 -1.98 3.44 2.47
C LEU A 171 -1.64 2.67 3.76
N VAL A 172 -1.28 1.40 3.60
CA VAL A 172 -0.89 0.48 4.67
C VAL A 172 0.43 -0.21 4.34
N ASP A 173 0.99 -0.90 5.33
CA ASP A 173 2.17 -1.76 5.21
C ASP A 173 3.50 -1.06 4.88
N PHE A 174 4.02 -0.33 5.86
CA PHE A 174 5.32 0.35 5.77
C PHE A 174 6.50 -0.59 6.09
N GLY A 175 6.33 -1.90 5.97
CA GLY A 175 7.36 -2.89 6.32
C GLY A 175 8.62 -2.82 5.44
N SER A 176 8.48 -2.34 4.21
CA SER A 176 9.58 -2.18 3.23
C SER A 176 10.06 -0.74 3.10
N ALA A 177 9.50 0.19 3.87
CA ALA A 177 9.79 1.60 3.74
C ALA A 177 11.25 1.90 4.12
N VAL A 178 11.83 2.88 3.44
CA VAL A 178 13.15 3.42 3.77
C VAL A 178 13.03 4.84 4.26
N VAL A 179 13.87 5.20 5.23
CA VAL A 179 13.88 6.52 5.87
C VAL A 179 15.27 7.11 5.74
N VAL A 180 15.33 8.36 5.29
CA VAL A 180 16.57 9.12 5.15
C VAL A 180 16.34 10.56 5.61
N ASP A 181 17.41 11.27 5.95
CA ASP A 181 17.34 12.70 6.19
C ASP A 181 16.95 13.42 4.88
N PRO A 182 15.81 14.15 4.82
CA PRO A 182 15.41 14.88 3.61
C PRO A 182 16.36 16.02 3.23
N ALA A 183 17.25 16.46 4.13
CA ALA A 183 18.28 17.46 3.83
C ALA A 183 19.54 16.86 3.15
N LEU A 184 19.66 15.54 3.11
CA LEU A 184 20.80 14.85 2.52
C LEU A 184 20.47 14.26 1.14
N PRO A 185 21.48 14.04 0.27
CA PRO A 185 21.29 13.32 -0.98
C PRO A 185 20.70 11.92 -0.76
N ARG A 186 19.74 11.53 -1.61
CA ARG A 186 19.12 10.20 -1.56
C ARG A 186 20.19 9.12 -1.83
N PRO A 187 20.35 8.12 -0.95
CA PRO A 187 21.35 7.06 -1.13
C PRO A 187 20.95 6.10 -2.24
N PHE A 188 21.93 5.34 -2.73
CA PHE A 188 21.70 4.22 -3.63
C PHE A 188 21.53 2.93 -2.83
N TYR A 189 20.56 2.12 -3.23
CA TYR A 189 20.28 0.79 -2.70
C TYR A 189 20.66 -0.26 -3.75
N THR A 190 21.12 -1.42 -3.29
CA THR A 190 21.47 -2.58 -4.13
C THR A 190 20.57 -3.78 -3.88
N LEU A 191 19.75 -3.73 -2.83
CA LEU A 191 18.74 -4.74 -2.49
C LEU A 191 17.35 -4.14 -2.68
N PHE A 192 16.42 -4.95 -3.14
CA PHE A 192 15.02 -4.58 -3.34
C PHE A 192 14.14 -5.53 -2.53
N PHE A 193 13.25 -4.95 -1.72
CA PHE A 193 12.35 -5.68 -0.81
C PHE A 193 10.87 -5.47 -1.14
N GLY A 194 10.56 -4.80 -2.26
CA GLY A 194 9.19 -4.61 -2.74
C GLY A 194 8.71 -5.73 -3.67
N THR A 195 7.51 -5.56 -4.20
CA THR A 195 6.86 -6.51 -5.11
C THR A 195 7.43 -6.42 -6.53
N THR A 196 8.02 -7.50 -7.05
CA THR A 196 8.70 -7.53 -8.37
C THR A 196 7.84 -7.08 -9.54
N ALA A 197 6.54 -7.35 -9.52
CA ALA A 197 5.61 -6.92 -10.58
C ALA A 197 5.52 -5.37 -10.73
N TYR A 198 5.92 -4.64 -9.70
CA TYR A 198 5.93 -3.17 -9.65
C TYR A 198 7.34 -2.58 -9.72
N ALA A 199 8.37 -3.42 -9.87
CA ALA A 199 9.76 -2.99 -9.84
C ALA A 199 10.17 -2.18 -11.07
N ALA A 200 10.97 -1.13 -10.84
CA ALA A 200 11.49 -0.27 -11.89
C ALA A 200 12.53 -0.97 -12.79
N SER A 201 12.72 -0.45 -14.01
CA SER A 201 13.67 -1.00 -14.99
C SER A 201 15.08 -1.20 -14.41
N GLU A 202 15.61 -0.19 -13.71
CA GLU A 202 16.93 -0.23 -13.09
C GLU A 202 17.04 -1.30 -11.98
N VAL A 203 15.95 -1.54 -11.25
CA VAL A 203 15.86 -2.58 -10.22
C VAL A 203 15.87 -3.97 -10.85
N LEU A 204 15.07 -4.18 -11.91
CA LEU A 204 15.03 -5.43 -12.67
C LEU A 204 16.39 -5.74 -13.32
N LEU A 205 17.09 -4.70 -13.78
CA LEU A 205 18.47 -4.78 -14.28
C LEU A 205 19.52 -4.98 -13.19
N LYS A 206 19.13 -5.06 -11.91
CA LYS A 206 20.02 -5.22 -10.75
C LYS A 206 21.07 -4.12 -10.65
N LYS A 207 20.75 -2.91 -11.10
CA LYS A 207 21.59 -1.73 -10.94
C LYS A 207 21.33 -1.10 -9.56
N PRO A 208 22.32 -0.41 -8.97
CA PRO A 208 22.05 0.47 -7.85
C PRO A 208 20.96 1.48 -8.22
N TYR A 209 20.01 1.72 -7.32
CA TYR A 209 18.87 2.60 -7.57
C TYR A 209 18.62 3.53 -6.39
N GLN A 210 17.99 4.68 -6.65
CA GLN A 210 17.44 5.54 -5.61
C GLN A 210 15.95 5.20 -5.43
N ALA A 211 15.50 5.16 -4.18
CA ALA A 211 14.12 4.76 -3.86
C ALA A 211 13.04 5.70 -4.46
N PRO A 212 13.18 7.05 -4.42
CA PRO A 212 12.10 7.92 -4.91
C PRO A 212 11.80 7.77 -6.41
N PRO A 213 12.79 7.78 -7.35
CA PRO A 213 12.50 7.52 -8.75
C PRO A 213 11.88 6.14 -9.01
N ALA A 214 12.31 5.11 -8.27
CA ALA A 214 11.73 3.77 -8.37
C ALA A 214 10.26 3.75 -7.92
N GLU A 215 9.90 4.51 -6.89
CA GLU A 215 8.51 4.66 -6.44
C GLU A 215 7.63 5.38 -7.47
N ILE A 216 8.16 6.33 -8.24
CA ILE A 216 7.41 6.95 -9.35
C ILE A 216 7.09 5.93 -10.45
N TRP A 217 8.01 5.01 -10.75
CA TRP A 217 7.70 3.91 -11.66
C TRP A 217 6.56 3.05 -11.13
N THR A 218 6.60 2.69 -9.85
CA THR A 218 5.53 1.96 -9.16
C THR A 218 4.17 2.66 -9.29
N LEU A 219 4.12 3.99 -9.18
CA LEU A 219 2.91 4.77 -9.44
C LEU A 219 2.41 4.63 -10.90
N GLY A 220 3.32 4.60 -11.88
CA GLY A 220 2.97 4.35 -13.28
C GLY A 220 2.34 2.97 -13.50
N VAL A 221 2.88 1.93 -12.85
CA VAL A 221 2.33 0.57 -12.89
C VAL A 221 0.96 0.54 -12.21
N LEU A 222 0.81 1.13 -11.03
CA LEU A 222 -0.47 1.24 -10.32
C LEU A 222 -1.54 1.93 -11.18
N LEU A 223 -1.18 3.04 -11.85
CA LEU A 223 -2.10 3.74 -12.75
C LEU A 223 -2.63 2.84 -13.87
N SER A 224 -1.78 1.95 -14.41
CA SER A 224 -2.20 0.96 -15.40
C SER A 224 -3.19 -0.04 -14.83
N TYR A 225 -2.95 -0.57 -13.63
CA TYR A 225 -3.91 -1.47 -12.97
C TYR A 225 -5.26 -0.79 -12.75
N LEU A 226 -5.29 0.47 -12.31
CA LEU A 226 -6.53 1.21 -12.12
C LEU A 226 -7.32 1.39 -13.42
N LEU A 227 -6.65 1.73 -14.52
CA LEU A 227 -7.30 2.07 -15.79
C LEU A 227 -7.59 0.87 -16.69
N THR A 228 -6.81 -0.20 -16.58
CA THR A 228 -6.85 -1.33 -17.51
C THR A 228 -7.09 -2.67 -16.85
N GLY A 229 -6.93 -2.76 -15.52
CA GLY A 229 -6.97 -4.02 -14.79
C GLY A 229 -5.70 -4.87 -14.93
N ALA A 230 -4.67 -4.35 -15.60
CA ALA A 230 -3.49 -5.11 -15.96
C ALA A 230 -2.20 -4.29 -15.83
N SER A 231 -1.09 -5.02 -15.68
CA SER A 231 0.25 -4.47 -15.82
C SER A 231 0.44 -3.82 -17.20
N PRO A 232 1.16 -2.68 -17.29
CA PRO A 232 1.51 -2.07 -18.57
C PRO A 232 2.62 -2.84 -19.31
N PHE A 233 3.17 -3.89 -18.69
CA PHE A 233 4.26 -4.70 -19.21
C PHE A 233 3.83 -6.18 -19.27
N PRO A 234 3.59 -6.73 -20.47
CA PRO A 234 3.28 -8.14 -20.64
C PRO A 234 4.42 -9.06 -20.19
N THR A 235 5.67 -8.60 -20.29
CA THR A 235 6.86 -9.33 -19.86
C THR A 235 7.82 -8.44 -19.07
N GLU A 236 8.70 -9.07 -18.28
CA GLU A 236 9.80 -8.35 -17.60
C GLU A 236 10.71 -7.61 -18.59
N GLN A 237 10.90 -8.16 -19.81
CA GLN A 237 11.70 -7.50 -20.85
C GLN A 237 11.06 -6.20 -21.34
N ASP A 238 9.73 -6.14 -21.37
CA ASP A 238 9.00 -4.91 -21.71
C ASP A 238 9.19 -3.87 -20.61
N ALA A 239 9.13 -4.29 -19.34
CA ALA A 239 9.40 -3.42 -18.18
C ALA A 239 10.83 -2.88 -18.22
N VAL A 240 11.83 -3.73 -18.45
CA VAL A 240 13.25 -3.33 -18.58
C VAL A 240 13.43 -2.28 -19.70
N LYS A 241 12.71 -2.41 -20.80
CA LYS A 241 12.80 -1.48 -21.94
C LYS A 241 11.90 -0.24 -21.80
N GLY A 242 11.00 -0.20 -20.83
CA GLY A 242 9.94 0.83 -20.75
C GLY A 242 8.93 0.73 -21.89
N CYS A 243 8.75 -0.46 -22.49
CA CYS A 243 7.80 -0.71 -23.57
C CYS A 243 6.39 -0.86 -23.01
N VAL A 244 5.68 0.25 -22.82
CA VAL A 244 4.31 0.25 -22.31
C VAL A 244 3.34 -0.28 -23.37
N VAL A 245 2.60 -1.34 -23.02
CA VAL A 245 1.53 -1.94 -23.82
C VAL A 245 0.24 -1.92 -23.00
N LEU A 246 -0.71 -1.10 -23.43
CA LEU A 246 -2.03 -1.03 -22.79
C LEU A 246 -2.98 -2.02 -23.47
N SER A 247 -3.49 -2.97 -22.69
CA SER A 247 -4.55 -3.87 -23.13
C SER A 247 -5.89 -3.15 -23.04
N GLU A 248 -6.21 -2.35 -24.07
CA GLU A 248 -7.50 -1.68 -24.16
C GLU A 248 -8.57 -2.68 -24.64
N ALA A 249 -9.43 -3.13 -23.72
CA ALA A 249 -10.62 -3.87 -24.12
C ALA A 249 -11.51 -3.00 -25.03
N ALA A 250 -12.21 -3.63 -25.98
CA ALA A 250 -13.06 -2.94 -26.95
C ALA A 250 -14.01 -1.93 -26.26
N GLY A 251 -13.90 -0.65 -26.64
CA GLY A 251 -14.72 0.44 -26.10
C GLY A 251 -14.17 1.16 -24.86
N ALA A 252 -13.02 0.75 -24.33
CA ALA A 252 -12.27 1.54 -23.36
C ALA A 252 -11.17 2.32 -24.06
N CYS A 253 -11.10 3.62 -23.81
CA CYS A 253 -9.97 4.43 -24.21
C CYS A 253 -9.38 5.09 -22.98
N VAL A 254 -8.10 4.83 -22.72
CA VAL A 254 -7.33 5.62 -21.77
C VAL A 254 -7.12 7.00 -22.39
N SER A 255 -7.50 8.07 -21.70
CA SER A 255 -7.31 9.42 -22.27
C SER A 255 -5.85 9.70 -22.59
N MET A 256 -5.62 10.57 -23.57
CA MET A 256 -4.26 11.00 -23.92
C MET A 256 -3.53 11.63 -22.73
N ALA A 257 -4.24 12.32 -21.84
CA ALA A 257 -3.68 12.89 -20.63
C ALA A 257 -3.26 11.81 -19.61
N ALA A 258 -4.10 10.79 -19.39
CA ALA A 258 -3.76 9.66 -18.52
C ALA A 258 -2.54 8.90 -19.05
N ARG A 259 -2.53 8.62 -20.36
CA ARG A 259 -1.42 7.94 -21.04
C ARG A 259 -0.13 8.77 -20.96
N ALA A 260 -0.22 10.09 -21.14
CA ALA A 260 0.94 10.98 -21.03
C ALA A 260 1.55 10.95 -19.62
N LEU A 261 0.72 11.00 -18.56
CA LEU A 261 1.18 10.86 -17.18
C LEU A 261 1.86 9.51 -16.96
N MET A 262 1.22 8.43 -17.39
CA MET A 262 1.74 7.08 -17.22
C MET A 262 3.13 6.92 -17.89
N LEU A 263 3.30 7.45 -19.11
CA LEU A 263 4.59 7.40 -19.80
C LEU A 263 5.67 8.26 -19.13
N ARG A 264 5.30 9.37 -18.48
CA ARG A 264 6.22 10.17 -17.66
C ARG A 264 6.71 9.40 -16.43
N CYS A 265 5.82 8.63 -15.80
CA CYS A 265 6.17 7.76 -14.67
C CYS A 265 7.01 6.54 -15.09
N LEU A 266 6.72 5.95 -16.26
CA LEU A 266 7.33 4.72 -16.77
C LEU A 266 8.54 4.97 -17.69
N ASN A 267 9.23 6.09 -17.52
CA ASN A 267 10.48 6.33 -18.23
C ASN A 267 11.58 5.39 -17.67
N PRO A 268 12.22 4.55 -18.51
CA PRO A 268 13.26 3.62 -18.06
C PRO A 268 14.53 4.31 -17.59
N ASP A 269 14.77 5.57 -17.98
CA ASP A 269 15.83 6.40 -17.45
C ASP A 269 15.36 7.11 -16.17
N PRO A 270 15.91 6.79 -14.97
CA PRO A 270 15.50 7.41 -13.72
C PRO A 270 15.74 8.92 -13.65
N GLU A 271 16.72 9.45 -14.40
CA GLU A 271 17.03 10.89 -14.40
C GLU A 271 16.04 11.69 -15.26
N ALA A 272 15.46 11.05 -16.27
CA ALA A 272 14.43 11.63 -17.14
C ALA A 272 13.00 11.23 -16.73
N ARG A 273 12.86 10.39 -15.70
CA ARG A 273 11.58 10.00 -15.10
C ARG A 273 11.01 11.18 -14.33
N ALA A 274 9.69 11.32 -14.35
CA ALA A 274 9.06 12.38 -13.58
C ALA A 274 9.37 12.26 -12.09
N ASP A 275 9.44 13.39 -11.39
CA ASP A 275 9.42 13.40 -9.92
C ASP A 275 7.99 13.49 -9.38
N ILE A 276 7.82 13.36 -8.06
CA ILE A 276 6.49 13.37 -7.45
C ILE A 276 5.75 14.71 -7.61
N LYS A 277 6.47 15.83 -7.72
CA LYS A 277 5.87 17.16 -7.91
C LYS A 277 5.33 17.27 -9.34
N GLU A 278 6.09 16.82 -10.32
CA GLU A 278 5.66 16.76 -11.71
C GLU A 278 4.45 15.83 -11.90
N VAL A 279 4.42 14.69 -11.20
CA VAL A 279 3.25 13.79 -11.19
C VAL A 279 2.04 14.49 -10.60
N ARG A 280 2.18 15.10 -9.41
CA ARG A 280 1.11 15.83 -8.71
C ARG A 280 0.53 16.98 -9.53
N ASP A 281 1.39 17.74 -10.20
CA ASP A 281 1.00 18.92 -10.97
C ASP A 281 0.53 18.60 -12.40
N HIS A 282 0.55 17.32 -12.80
CA HIS A 282 0.20 16.91 -14.15
C HIS A 282 -1.27 17.20 -14.49
N VAL A 283 -1.54 17.59 -15.74
CA VAL A 283 -2.88 18.00 -16.22
C VAL A 283 -3.97 16.95 -15.99
N TRP A 284 -3.62 15.66 -15.99
CA TRP A 284 -4.58 14.59 -15.75
C TRP A 284 -5.13 14.57 -14.31
N LEU A 285 -4.39 15.13 -13.35
CA LEU A 285 -4.80 15.23 -11.94
C LEU A 285 -5.47 16.56 -11.57
N ARG A 286 -5.55 17.51 -12.52
CA ARG A 286 -6.18 18.82 -12.33
C ARG A 286 -7.69 18.78 -12.59
#